data_AF-A0A258SB71-F1
#
_entry.id   AF-A0A258SB71-F1
#
_cell.length_a   1.000
_cell.length_b   1.000
_cell.length_c   1.000
_cell.angle_alpha   90.00
_cell.angle_beta   90.00
_cell.angle_gamma   90.00
#
_symmetry.space_group_name_H-M   'P 1'
#
loop_
_entity.id
_entity.type
_entity.pdbx_description
1 polymer ?
#
loop_
_entity_poly.entity_id
_entity_poly.type
_entity_poly.pdbx_seq_one_letter_code
_entity_poly.pdbx_strand_id
1 'polypeptide(L)'
;MIKLLGLAIVLQAQSLSPPVQRLSERLYYADPYEQGVISCDRKVAKRQRREFERRFGTRIAALKRKDIAKWGVDTGFEAIALGRCSRLTASLDARFETALRKFALDLSAIEREYP
;
A
#
# COMPACT_ATOMS: atom_id res chain seq x y z
N MET A 1 -26.18 -18.71 53.34
CA MET A 1 -26.83 -18.45 52.03
C MET A 1 -26.16 -17.23 51.40
N ILE A 2 -25.81 -17.33 50.12
CA ILE A 2 -24.72 -16.60 49.45
C ILE A 2 -25.20 -15.23 48.92
N LYS A 3 -24.41 -14.17 49.17
CA LYS A 3 -24.57 -12.84 48.54
C LYS A 3 -23.83 -12.84 47.20
N LEU A 4 -24.54 -12.69 46.09
CA LEU A 4 -23.96 -12.47 44.76
C LEU A 4 -24.03 -10.98 44.43
N LEU A 5 -22.88 -10.31 44.47
CA LEU A 5 -22.66 -8.97 43.93
C LEU A 5 -22.39 -9.10 42.43
N GLY A 6 -23.32 -8.64 41.60
CA GLY A 6 -23.15 -8.56 40.15
C GLY A 6 -22.28 -7.37 39.77
N LEU A 7 -21.05 -7.63 39.32
CA LEU A 7 -20.23 -6.66 38.62
C LEU A 7 -20.70 -6.58 37.16
N ALA A 8 -21.31 -5.47 36.77
CA ALA A 8 -21.57 -5.17 35.37
C ALA A 8 -20.30 -4.59 34.74
N ILE A 9 -19.60 -5.39 33.93
CA ILE A 9 -18.50 -4.92 33.09
C ILE A 9 -19.11 -4.26 31.86
N VAL A 10 -19.08 -2.92 31.79
CA VAL A 10 -19.42 -2.16 30.59
C VAL A 10 -18.20 -2.20 29.66
N LEU A 11 -18.23 -3.09 28.66
CA LEU A 11 -17.28 -3.08 27.56
C LEU A 11 -17.52 -1.81 26.73
N GLN A 12 -16.66 -0.81 26.88
CA GLN A 12 -16.63 0.33 25.97
C GLN A 12 -16.11 -0.13 24.61
N ALA A 13 -17.02 -0.32 23.65
CA ALA A 13 -16.69 -0.41 22.25
C ALA A 13 -16.15 0.96 21.81
N GLN A 14 -14.82 1.08 21.71
CA GLN A 14 -14.19 2.27 21.17
C GLN A 14 -14.65 2.42 19.72
N SER A 15 -15.24 3.57 19.41
CA SER A 15 -15.74 3.93 18.09
C SER A 15 -14.63 3.75 17.06
N LEU A 16 -14.81 2.78 16.16
CA LEU A 16 -14.04 2.63 14.94
C LEU A 16 -14.31 3.86 14.08
N SER A 17 -13.45 4.87 14.19
CA SER A 17 -13.31 5.86 13.13
C SER A 17 -13.18 5.11 11.80
N PRO A 18 -13.85 5.55 10.72
CA PRO A 18 -13.72 4.90 9.43
C PRO A 18 -12.23 4.77 9.12
N PRO A 19 -11.76 3.59 8.67
CA PRO A 19 -10.33 3.35 8.54
C PRO A 19 -9.79 4.39 7.56
N VAL A 20 -9.02 5.35 8.08
CA VAL A 20 -8.14 6.15 7.25
C VAL A 20 -7.28 5.13 6.55
N GLN A 21 -7.43 5.05 5.22
CA GLN A 21 -6.72 4.05 4.42
C GLN A 21 -5.24 4.14 4.76
N ARG A 22 -4.68 3.09 5.37
CA ARG A 22 -3.32 3.11 5.92
C ARG A 22 -2.33 3.32 4.78
N LEU A 23 -1.18 3.93 5.07
CA LEU A 23 -0.16 4.21 4.05
C LEU A 23 0.19 2.97 3.23
N SER A 24 0.37 1.82 3.89
CA SER A 24 0.73 0.57 3.21
C SER A 24 -0.32 0.12 2.20
N GLU A 25 -1.60 0.26 2.53
CA GLU A 25 -2.71 -0.09 1.65
C GLU A 25 -2.76 0.83 0.41
N ARG A 26 -2.59 2.14 0.63
CA ARG A 26 -2.56 3.12 -0.47
C ARG A 26 -1.38 2.88 -1.42
N LEU A 27 -0.19 2.62 -0.87
CA LEU A 27 0.99 2.32 -1.66
C LEU A 27 0.83 1.01 -2.44
N TYR A 28 0.20 0.00 -1.83
CA TYR A 28 -0.06 -1.28 -2.47
C TYR A 28 -0.96 -1.13 -3.69
N TYR A 29 -2.14 -0.49 -3.55
CA TYR A 29 -3.05 -0.33 -4.68
C TYR A 29 -2.53 0.63 -5.76
N ALA A 30 -1.61 1.52 -5.42
CA ALA A 30 -0.92 2.35 -6.40
C ALA A 30 0.18 1.58 -7.18
N ASP A 31 0.73 0.49 -6.62
CA ASP A 31 1.86 -0.23 -7.20
C ASP A 31 1.49 -0.85 -8.57
N PRO A 32 2.26 -0.57 -9.65
CA PRO A 32 2.06 -1.16 -10.97
C PRO A 32 2.02 -2.71 -10.99
N TYR A 33 2.68 -3.37 -10.04
CA TYR A 33 2.67 -4.83 -9.86
C TYR A 33 1.27 -5.32 -9.52
N GLU A 34 0.66 -4.67 -8.53
CA GLU A 34 -0.65 -5.05 -8.02
C GLU A 34 -1.76 -4.71 -9.03
N GLN A 35 -1.53 -3.70 -9.86
CA GLN A 35 -2.41 -3.34 -10.98
C GLN A 35 -2.27 -4.27 -12.21
N GLY A 36 -1.38 -5.28 -12.17
CA GLY A 36 -1.19 -6.21 -13.29
C GLY A 36 -0.51 -5.60 -14.52
N VAL A 37 0.17 -4.46 -14.37
CA VAL A 37 0.85 -3.74 -15.47
C VAL A 37 2.30 -4.18 -15.62
N ILE A 38 2.60 -5.44 -15.25
CA ILE A 38 3.92 -6.04 -15.34
C ILE A 38 3.94 -7.18 -16.35
N SER A 39 5.12 -7.51 -16.86
CA SER A 39 5.28 -8.65 -17.75
C SER A 39 5.13 -10.00 -17.04
N CYS A 40 4.50 -10.97 -17.70
CA CYS A 40 4.57 -12.37 -17.29
C CYS A 40 5.95 -13.00 -17.56
N ASP A 41 6.79 -12.38 -18.39
CA ASP A 41 8.17 -12.81 -18.55
C ASP A 41 8.98 -12.44 -17.30
N ARG A 42 9.57 -13.46 -16.65
CA ARG A 42 10.30 -13.29 -15.38
C ARG A 42 11.49 -12.34 -15.49
N LYS A 43 12.21 -12.32 -16.62
CA LYS A 43 13.38 -11.43 -16.81
C LYS A 43 12.93 -9.99 -16.99
N VAL A 44 11.87 -9.77 -17.77
CA VAL A 44 11.28 -8.44 -17.99
C VAL A 44 10.67 -7.92 -16.69
N ALA A 45 9.88 -8.72 -15.98
CA ALA A 45 9.32 -8.36 -14.67
C ALA A 45 10.41 -7.96 -13.67
N LYS A 46 11.50 -8.75 -13.58
CA LYS A 46 12.63 -8.41 -12.70
C LYS A 46 13.28 -7.06 -13.07
N ARG A 47 13.41 -6.76 -14.36
CA ARG A 47 13.93 -5.46 -14.83
C ARG A 47 12.97 -4.32 -14.47
N GLN A 48 11.67 -4.50 -14.73
CA GLN A 48 10.62 -3.55 -14.36
C GLN A 48 10.63 -3.29 -12.85
N ARG A 49 10.87 -4.31 -12.02
CA ARG A 49 10.88 -4.21 -10.55
C ARG A 49 12.02 -3.34 -10.07
N ARG A 50 13.22 -3.60 -10.60
CA ARG A 50 14.41 -2.80 -10.32
C ARG A 50 14.20 -1.35 -10.71
N GLU A 51 13.53 -1.09 -11.83
CA GLU A 51 13.26 0.27 -12.27
C GLU A 51 12.29 1.00 -11.32
N PHE A 52 11.23 0.32 -10.89
CA PHE A 52 10.31 0.84 -9.88
C PHE A 52 11.04 1.16 -8.55
N GLU A 53 11.80 0.20 -8.03
CA GLU A 53 12.57 0.34 -6.80
C GLU A 53 13.60 1.48 -6.90
N ARG A 54 14.29 1.60 -8.05
CA ARG A 54 15.25 2.67 -8.32
C ARG A 54 14.59 4.05 -8.32
N ARG A 55 13.39 4.19 -8.92
CA ARG A 55 12.70 5.49 -9.02
C ARG A 55 12.04 5.90 -7.70
N PHE A 56 11.51 4.95 -6.92
CA PHE A 56 10.60 5.28 -5.83
C PHE A 56 10.98 4.69 -4.46
N GLY A 57 11.89 3.71 -4.40
CA GLY A 57 12.21 2.99 -3.17
C GLY A 57 12.63 3.90 -2.02
N THR A 58 13.50 4.88 -2.28
CA THR A 58 13.94 5.85 -1.27
C THR A 58 12.80 6.72 -0.75
N ARG A 59 11.92 7.19 -1.63
CA ARG A 59 10.76 8.02 -1.27
C ARG A 59 9.75 7.23 -0.44
N ILE A 60 9.41 6.02 -0.87
CA ILE A 60 8.55 5.09 -0.13
C ILE A 60 9.12 4.81 1.26
N ALA A 61 10.42 4.52 1.38
CA ALA A 61 11.05 4.26 2.66
C ALA A 61 11.02 5.48 3.60
N ALA A 62 11.27 6.69 3.06
CA ALA A 62 11.16 7.92 3.83
C ALA A 62 9.73 8.16 4.33
N LEU A 63 8.74 7.96 3.46
CA LEU A 63 7.32 8.12 3.77
C LEU A 63 6.84 7.13 4.85
N LYS A 64 7.25 5.86 4.76
CA LYS A 64 6.96 4.85 5.79
C LYS A 64 7.54 5.24 7.16
N ARG A 65 8.75 5.84 7.21
CA ARG A 65 9.30 6.34 8.48
C ARG A 65 8.46 7.46 9.07
N LYS A 66 7.97 8.40 8.24
CA LYS A 66 7.08 9.48 8.70
C LYS A 66 5.74 8.92 9.22
N ASP A 67 5.17 7.94 8.54
CA ASP A 67 3.94 7.27 8.95
C ASP A 67 4.09 6.57 10.31
N ILE A 68 5.18 5.82 10.50
CA ILE A 68 5.49 5.17 11.77
C ILE A 68 5.66 6.18 12.90
N ALA A 69 6.36 7.31 12.64
CA ALA A 69 6.53 8.36 13.63
C ALA A 69 5.21 9.04 14.02
N LYS A 70 4.26 9.16 13.09
CA LYS A 70 2.98 9.83 13.30
C LYS A 70 1.92 8.93 13.94
N TRP A 71 1.87 7.67 13.53
CA TRP A 71 0.76 6.76 13.84
C TRP A 71 1.17 5.44 14.49
N GLY A 72 2.47 5.23 14.72
CA GLY A 72 3.02 3.96 15.18
C GLY A 72 3.19 2.94 14.04
N VAL A 73 3.68 1.75 14.38
CA VAL A 73 3.95 0.69 13.40
C VAL A 73 2.65 0.22 12.76
N ASP A 74 2.63 0.23 11.43
CA ASP A 74 1.55 -0.41 10.66
C ASP A 74 1.64 -1.92 10.84
N THR A 75 0.61 -2.51 11.45
CA THR A 75 0.46 -3.96 11.64
C THR A 75 0.15 -4.72 10.35
N GLY A 76 0.06 -3.99 9.23
CA GLY A 76 -0.27 -4.54 7.92
C GLY A 76 -1.77 -4.47 7.63
N PHE A 77 -2.10 -4.79 6.40
CA PHE A 77 -3.48 -4.89 5.91
C PHE A 77 -3.60 -6.17 5.07
N GLU A 78 -4.81 -6.74 5.04
CA GLU A 78 -5.10 -7.87 4.17
C GLU A 78 -5.29 -7.36 2.74
N ALA A 79 -4.41 -7.79 1.84
CA ALA A 79 -4.36 -7.31 0.47
C ALA A 79 -5.22 -8.18 -0.46
N ILE A 80 -6.04 -7.52 -1.28
CA ILE A 80 -6.75 -8.18 -2.38
C ILE A 80 -5.95 -7.94 -3.66
N ALA A 81 -5.37 -9.01 -4.22
CA ALA A 81 -4.64 -8.93 -5.47
C ALA A 81 -5.57 -8.48 -6.60
N LEU A 82 -5.26 -7.33 -7.23
CA LEU A 82 -6.11 -6.73 -8.26
C LEU A 82 -5.80 -7.25 -9.67
N GLY A 83 -4.56 -7.64 -9.95
CA GLY A 83 -4.09 -7.94 -11.29
C GLY A 83 -3.26 -9.21 -11.39
N ARG A 84 -3.40 -9.90 -12.54
CA ARG A 84 -2.39 -10.87 -13.01
C ARG A 84 -1.39 -10.15 -13.90
N CYS A 85 -0.19 -10.70 -14.04
CA CYS A 85 0.77 -10.21 -15.03
C CYS A 85 0.16 -10.17 -16.44
N SER A 86 0.67 -9.27 -17.27
CA SER A 86 0.27 -9.11 -18.67
C SER A 86 1.27 -9.81 -19.60
N ARG A 87 0.77 -10.45 -20.67
CA ARG A 87 1.65 -11.03 -21.71
C ARG A 87 2.43 -9.94 -22.42
N LEU A 88 3.68 -10.24 -22.77
CA LEU A 88 4.60 -9.29 -23.40
C LEU A 88 4.07 -8.85 -24.77
N THR A 89 3.90 -7.54 -24.91
CA THR A 89 3.52 -6.85 -26.16
C THR A 89 4.27 -5.52 -26.18
N ALA A 90 4.53 -4.92 -27.35
CA ALA A 90 5.17 -3.60 -27.43
C ALA A 90 4.40 -2.52 -26.65
N SER A 91 3.08 -2.69 -26.50
CA SER A 91 2.22 -1.83 -25.69
C SER A 91 2.43 -2.01 -24.18
N LEU A 92 3.05 -3.10 -23.72
CA LEU A 92 3.24 -3.37 -22.29
C LEU A 92 4.29 -2.45 -21.66
N ASP A 93 5.41 -2.18 -22.34
CA ASP A 93 6.42 -1.26 -21.81
C ASP A 93 5.88 0.18 -21.74
N ALA A 94 5.09 0.60 -22.73
CA ALA A 94 4.41 1.89 -22.70
C ALA A 94 3.35 1.99 -21.58
N ARG A 95 2.60 0.90 -21.33
CA ARG A 95 1.67 0.80 -20.19
C ARG A 95 2.41 0.84 -18.86
N PHE A 96 3.54 0.14 -18.75
CA PHE A 96 4.36 0.15 -17.53
C PHE A 96 4.90 1.56 -17.25
N GLU A 97 5.47 2.26 -18.23
CA GLU A 97 5.92 3.65 -18.05
C GLU A 97 4.76 4.63 -17.74
N THR A 98 3.57 4.36 -18.26
CA THR A 98 2.36 5.11 -17.89
C THR A 98 1.99 4.86 -16.43
N ALA A 99 2.06 3.61 -15.97
CA ALA A 99 1.82 3.25 -14.58
C ALA A 99 2.87 3.86 -13.62
N LEU A 100 4.15 3.93 -14.02
CA LEU A 100 5.19 4.61 -13.23
C LEU A 100 4.89 6.11 -13.08
N ARG A 101 4.45 6.78 -14.15
CA ARG A 101 4.06 8.20 -14.10
C ARG A 101 2.85 8.41 -13.19
N LYS A 102 1.84 7.55 -13.29
CA LYS A 102 0.69 7.59 -12.38
C LYS A 102 1.10 7.38 -10.93
N PHE A 103 1.92 6.37 -10.65
CA PHE A 103 2.45 6.11 -9.31
C PHE A 103 3.21 7.31 -8.75
N ALA A 104 4.02 7.99 -9.58
CA ALA A 104 4.75 9.18 -9.15
C ALA A 104 3.81 10.32 -8.71
N LEU A 105 2.69 10.52 -9.41
CA LEU A 105 1.69 11.52 -9.06
C LEU A 105 0.95 11.13 -7.77
N ASP A 106 0.55 9.88 -7.66
CA ASP A 106 -0.15 9.35 -6.48
C ASP A 106 0.77 9.44 -5.25
N LEU A 107 2.04 9.06 -5.37
CA LEU A 107 3.03 9.17 -4.30
C LEU A 107 3.24 10.61 -3.86
N SER A 108 3.36 11.56 -4.80
CA SER A 108 3.48 12.99 -4.47
C SER A 108 2.20 13.55 -3.82
N ALA A 109 1.03 12.98 -4.09
CA ALA A 109 -0.20 13.33 -3.38
C ALA A 109 -0.17 12.81 -1.93
N ILE A 110 0.22 11.54 -1.74
CA ILE A 110 0.35 10.95 -0.41
C ILE A 110 1.39 11.71 0.41
N GLU A 111 2.58 12.00 -0.14
CA GLU A 111 3.66 12.70 0.57
C GLU A 111 3.23 14.05 1.16
N ARG A 112 2.30 14.77 0.51
CA ARG A 112 1.78 16.05 1.02
C ARG A 112 0.97 15.92 2.32
N GLU A 113 0.50 14.71 2.65
CA GLU A 113 -0.22 14.42 3.90
C GLU A 113 0.74 14.08 5.07
N TYR A 114 2.04 13.93 4.76
CA TYR A 114 3.12 13.60 5.70
C TYR A 114 4.22 14.69 5.66
N PRO A 115 3.98 15.87 6.28
CA PRO A 115 4.97 16.93 6.38
C PRO A 115 6.26 16.45 7.04
#